data_AF-A0A965KAR2-F1
#
_entry.id   AF-A0A965KAR2-F1
#
_cell.length_a   1.000
_cell.length_b   1.000
_cell.length_c   1.000
_cell.angle_alpha   90.00
_cell.angle_beta   90.00
_cell.angle_gamma   90.00
#
_symmetry.space_group_name_H-M   'P 1'
#
loop_
_entity.id
_entity.type
_entity.pdbx_description
1 polymer ?
#
loop_
_entity_poly.entity_id
_entity_poly.type
_entity_poly.pdbx_seq_one_letter_code
_entity_poly.pdbx_strand_id
1 'polypeptide(L)'
;MMHPNDHIIVKNRHTGATEVEQVYGENWLKRIYGNPLGSIALHAVVKRAFFSQLYGFAMDQPSSRKRIEPFVQKYGLNIAEFANPDLKSYANFNEFFYRKLKTS
;
A
#
# COMPACT_ATOMS: atom_id res chain seq x y z
N MET A 1 8.09 14.58 -16.30
CA MET A 1 9.34 13.86 -15.97
C MET A 1 9.38 13.80 -14.45
N MET A 2 9.14 12.63 -13.85
CA MET A 2 8.98 12.47 -12.40
C MET A 2 10.34 12.12 -11.82
N HIS A 3 10.86 12.94 -10.90
CA HIS A 3 12.20 12.82 -10.35
C HIS A 3 12.23 11.79 -9.18
N PRO A 4 13.38 11.14 -8.91
CA PRO A 4 13.49 10.05 -7.92
C PRO A 4 13.18 10.45 -6.45
N ASN A 5 13.02 11.75 -6.18
CA ASN A 5 12.71 12.34 -4.88
C ASN A 5 11.31 12.98 -4.81
N ASP A 6 10.45 12.76 -5.80
CA ASP A 6 9.11 13.34 -5.79
C ASP A 6 8.24 12.59 -4.78
N HIS A 7 8.05 13.21 -3.62
CA HIS A 7 7.03 12.82 -2.66
C HIS A 7 5.66 12.91 -3.34
N ILE A 8 4.84 11.86 -3.23
CA ILE A 8 3.45 11.94 -3.68
C ILE A 8 2.72 12.80 -2.67
N ILE A 9 2.37 14.00 -3.12
CA ILE A 9 1.70 15.00 -2.30
C ILE A 9 0.19 14.81 -2.47
N VAL A 10 -0.48 14.36 -1.42
CA VAL A 10 -1.94 14.20 -1.38
C VAL A 10 -2.54 15.34 -0.58
N LYS A 11 -3.54 16.02 -1.15
CA LYS A 11 -4.29 17.04 -0.44
C LYS A 11 -5.45 16.39 0.31
N ASN A 12 -5.36 16.37 1.64
CA ASN A 12 -6.41 15.85 2.49
C ASN A 12 -7.66 16.76 2.35
N ARG A 13 -8.76 16.21 1.85
CA ARG A 13 -9.98 16.98 1.55
C ARG A 13 -10.63 17.56 2.81
N HIS A 14 -10.46 16.90 3.95
CA HIS A 14 -11.12 17.28 5.21
C HIS A 14 -10.34 18.35 5.97
N THR A 15 -9.01 18.33 5.90
CA THR A 15 -8.15 19.27 6.62
C THR A 15 -7.56 20.36 5.72
N GLY A 16 -7.62 20.18 4.39
CA GLY A 16 -6.96 21.05 3.41
C GLY A 16 -5.43 20.92 3.39
N ALA A 17 -4.87 20.10 4.29
CA ALA A 17 -3.44 19.92 4.47
C ALA A 17 -2.83 19.05 3.38
N THR A 18 -1.55 19.29 3.15
CA THR A 18 -0.75 18.66 2.11
C THR A 18 0.08 17.58 2.79
N GLU A 19 -0.26 16.32 2.58
CA GLU A 19 0.37 15.17 3.24
C GLU A 19 1.21 14.39 2.23
N VAL A 20 2.43 14.03 2.62
CA VAL A 20 3.27 13.12 1.83
C VAL A 20 2.72 11.71 2.03
N GLU A 21 2.17 11.13 0.98
CA GLU A 21 1.70 9.75 1.01
C GLU A 21 2.91 8.85 1.22
N GLN A 22 2.94 8.17 2.37
CA GLN A 22 3.98 7.22 2.68
C GLN A 22 3.64 5.90 2.00
N VAL A 23 4.07 5.72 0.75
CA VAL A 23 3.79 4.52 -0.03
C VAL A 23 4.52 3.35 0.62
N TYR A 24 3.74 2.33 0.98
CA TYR A 24 4.24 1.17 1.70
C TYR A 24 5.12 0.32 0.75
N GLY A 25 6.44 0.28 0.99
CA GLY A 25 7.40 -0.49 0.19
C GLY A 25 8.27 0.32 -0.79
N GLU A 26 8.37 1.64 -0.64
CA GLU A 26 9.04 2.54 -1.60
C GLU A 26 10.51 2.27 -1.93
N ASN A 27 11.33 1.87 -0.95
CA ASN A 27 12.79 1.93 -1.15
C ASN A 27 13.31 0.99 -2.23
N TRP A 28 12.67 -0.16 -2.44
CA TRP A 28 13.11 -1.12 -3.47
C TRP A 28 12.42 -0.85 -4.82
N LEU A 29 11.18 -0.32 -4.83
CA LEU A 29 10.50 0.12 -6.05
C LEU A 29 11.27 1.26 -6.73
N LYS A 30 11.68 2.27 -5.96
CA LYS A 30 12.52 3.39 -6.44
C LYS A 30 13.81 2.89 -7.10
N ARG A 31 14.40 1.79 -6.60
CA ARG A 31 15.59 1.15 -7.20
C ARG A 31 15.28 0.43 -8.51
N ILE A 32 14.09 -0.14 -8.69
CA ILE A 32 13.66 -0.76 -9.95
C ILE A 32 13.38 0.30 -11.03
N TYR A 33 12.79 1.43 -10.66
CA TYR A 33 12.44 2.50 -11.61
C TYR A 33 13.65 3.38 -12.02
N GLY A 34 14.77 3.33 -11.29
CA GLY A 34 15.93 4.20 -11.52
C GLY A 34 16.98 3.72 -12.54
N ASN A 35 16.74 2.68 -13.33
CA ASN A 35 17.77 2.08 -14.22
C ASN A 35 17.56 2.44 -15.72
N PRO A 36 18.61 2.77 -16.51
CA PRO A 36 18.43 3.43 -17.81
C PRO A 36 18.27 2.49 -19.02
N LEU A 37 17.27 2.84 -19.85
CA LEU A 37 17.11 2.63 -21.31
C LEU A 37 16.60 1.28 -21.90
N GLY A 38 15.54 1.40 -22.70
CA GLY A 38 15.19 0.53 -23.83
C GLY A 38 14.62 -0.86 -23.50
N SER A 39 15.50 -1.83 -23.27
CA SER A 39 15.12 -3.23 -22.96
C SER A 39 14.57 -3.40 -21.54
N ILE A 40 14.76 -2.38 -20.70
CA ILE A 40 14.29 -2.33 -19.31
C ILE A 40 12.77 -2.18 -19.24
N ALA A 41 12.08 -1.58 -20.21
CA ALA A 41 10.65 -1.36 -20.11
C ALA A 41 9.87 -2.68 -20.02
N LEU A 42 10.17 -3.64 -20.88
CA LEU A 42 9.56 -4.98 -20.83
C LEU A 42 9.94 -5.71 -19.53
N HIS A 43 11.22 -5.68 -19.16
CA HIS A 43 11.68 -6.28 -17.91
C HIS A 43 11.07 -5.63 -16.67
N ALA A 44 10.81 -4.33 -16.70
CA ALA A 44 10.15 -3.59 -15.62
C ALA A 44 8.66 -3.95 -15.53
N VAL A 45 7.97 -4.09 -16.67
CA VAL A 45 6.57 -4.55 -16.70
C VAL A 45 6.46 -5.98 -16.17
N VAL A 46 7.35 -6.88 -16.59
CA VAL A 46 7.38 -8.27 -16.10
C VAL A 46 7.72 -8.30 -14.60
N LYS A 47 8.73 -7.55 -14.15
CA LYS A 47 9.07 -7.44 -12.73
C LYS A 47 7.93 -6.80 -11.92
N ARG A 48 7.18 -5.86 -12.48
CA ARG A 48 6.01 -5.24 -11.85
C ARG A 48 4.87 -6.25 -11.71
N ALA A 49 4.56 -7.01 -12.76
CA ALA A 49 3.53 -8.04 -12.72
C ALA A 49 3.90 -9.15 -11.72
N PHE A 50 5.12 -9.68 -11.82
CA PHE A 50 5.63 -10.69 -10.90
C PHE A 50 5.67 -10.19 -9.46
N PHE A 51 6.11 -8.94 -9.23
CA PHE A 51 6.06 -8.33 -7.90
C PHE A 51 4.63 -8.22 -7.39
N SER A 52 3.70 -7.71 -8.19
CA SER A 52 2.30 -7.58 -7.78
C SER A 52 1.72 -8.93 -7.39
N GLN A 53 2.07 -9.99 -8.12
CA GLN A 53 1.65 -11.35 -7.82
C GLN A 53 2.30 -11.89 -6.55
N LEU A 54 3.62 -11.75 -6.38
CA LEU A 54 4.33 -12.19 -5.17
C LEU A 54 3.87 -11.44 -3.91
N TYR A 55 3.70 -10.12 -4.03
CA TYR A 55 3.25 -9.26 -2.95
C TYR A 55 1.80 -9.58 -2.59
N GLY A 56 0.93 -9.70 -3.59
CA GLY A 56 -0.46 -10.13 -3.39
C GLY A 56 -0.52 -11.48 -2.69
N PHE A 57 0.22 -12.47 -3.20
CA PHE A 57 0.31 -13.79 -2.58
C PHE A 57 0.81 -13.74 -1.14
N ALA A 58 1.83 -12.91 -0.85
CA ALA A 58 2.33 -12.73 0.52
C ALA A 58 1.30 -12.05 1.43
N MET A 59 0.50 -11.12 0.92
CA MET A 59 -0.59 -10.47 1.66
C MET A 59 -1.83 -11.35 1.82
N ASP A 60 -1.98 -12.39 1.00
CA ASP A 60 -3.04 -13.40 1.13
C ASP A 60 -2.70 -14.48 2.19
N GLN A 61 -1.44 -14.59 2.61
CA GLN A 61 -1.05 -15.55 3.64
C GLN A 61 -1.61 -15.16 5.02
N PRO A 62 -2.08 -16.12 5.85
CA PRO A 62 -2.57 -15.82 7.20
C PRO A 62 -1.54 -15.14 8.11
N SER A 63 -0.26 -15.41 7.87
CA SER A 63 0.85 -14.78 8.60
C SER A 63 0.94 -13.27 8.38
N SER A 64 0.35 -12.74 7.29
CA SER A 64 0.29 -11.31 7.00
C SER A 64 -0.67 -10.55 7.92
N ARG A 65 -1.61 -11.24 8.58
CA ARG A 65 -2.56 -10.64 9.55
C ARG A 65 -1.87 -9.81 10.62
N LYS A 66 -0.67 -10.22 11.04
CA LYS A 66 0.15 -9.49 12.04
C LYS A 66 0.55 -8.07 11.59
N ARG A 67 0.39 -7.73 10.31
CA ARG A 67 0.69 -6.40 9.75
C ARG A 67 -0.48 -5.43 9.89
N ILE A 68 -1.70 -5.91 10.16
CA ILE A 68 -2.92 -5.10 10.26
C ILE A 68 -2.82 -4.08 11.39
N GLU A 69 -2.49 -4.54 12.60
CA GLU A 69 -2.42 -3.68 13.78
C GLU A 69 -1.33 -2.59 13.68
N PRO A 70 -0.08 -2.91 13.29
CA PRO A 70 0.93 -1.90 12.99
C PRO A 70 0.50 -0.91 11.90
N PHE A 71 -0.27 -1.36 10.90
CA PHE A 71 -0.76 -0.50 9.82
C PHE A 71 -1.81 0.48 10.33
N VAL A 72 -2.79 0.02 11.11
CA VAL A 72 -3.82 0.90 11.70
C VAL A 72 -3.18 1.97 12.58
N GLN A 73 -2.23 1.58 13.44
CA GLN A 73 -1.51 2.52 14.31
C GLN A 73 -0.68 3.52 13.51
N LYS A 74 0.09 3.03 12.52
CA LYS A 74 0.98 3.86 11.71
C LYS A 74 0.23 4.91 10.88
N TYR A 75 -0.93 4.55 10.34
CA TYR A 75 -1.73 5.43 9.48
C TYR A 75 -2.91 6.08 10.22
N GLY A 76 -3.02 5.92 11.55
CA GLY A 76 -4.05 6.56 12.38
C GLY A 76 -5.48 6.23 11.94
N LEU A 77 -5.74 5.03 11.44
CA LEU A 77 -7.05 4.70 10.86
C LEU A 77 -8.13 4.61 11.94
N ASN A 78 -9.28 5.23 11.68
CA ASN A 78 -10.43 5.17 12.58
C ASN A 78 -11.18 3.83 12.46
N ILE A 79 -10.95 2.92 13.41
CA ILE A 79 -11.59 1.59 13.44
C ILE A 79 -13.13 1.70 13.54
N ALA A 80 -13.64 2.78 14.12
CA ALA A 80 -15.09 2.98 14.28
C ALA A 80 -15.83 3.12 12.93
N GLU A 81 -15.13 3.53 11.87
CA GLU A 81 -15.67 3.64 10.51
C GLU A 81 -15.71 2.32 9.76
N PHE A 82 -15.05 1.27 10.27
CA PHE A 82 -15.01 -0.01 9.59
C PHE A 82 -16.34 -0.73 9.77
N ALA A 83 -16.83 -1.39 8.71
CA ALA A 83 -18.00 -2.25 8.82
C ALA A 83 -17.76 -3.42 9.79
N ASN A 84 -16.50 -3.85 9.93
CA ASN A 84 -16.05 -4.81 10.91
C ASN A 84 -14.91 -4.20 11.75
N PRO A 85 -15.16 -3.87 13.03
CA PRO A 85 -14.14 -3.25 13.89
C PRO A 85 -13.13 -4.25 14.47
N ASP A 86 -13.40 -5.56 14.40
CA ASP A 86 -12.49 -6.57 14.94
C ASP A 86 -11.34 -6.84 13.96
N LEU A 87 -10.17 -6.27 14.24
CA LEU A 87 -8.96 -6.47 13.44
C LEU A 87 -8.48 -7.93 13.39
N LYS A 88 -8.88 -8.78 14.37
CA LYS A 88 -8.47 -10.19 14.42
C LYS A 88 -9.35 -11.09 13.54
N SER A 89 -10.52 -10.61 13.14
CA SER A 89 -11.48 -11.33 12.32
C SER A 89 -11.02 -11.50 10.86
N TYR A 90 -10.16 -10.60 10.38
CA TYR A 90 -9.54 -10.70 9.06
C TYR A 90 -8.55 -11.87 9.02
N ALA A 91 -8.68 -12.73 8.02
CA ALA A 91 -7.82 -13.90 7.86
C ALA A 91 -6.39 -13.50 7.44
N ASN A 92 -6.26 -12.45 6.63
CA ASN A 92 -4.99 -11.96 6.10
C ASN A 92 -5.01 -10.43 5.91
N PHE A 93 -3.85 -9.85 5.56
CA PHE A 93 -3.72 -8.40 5.38
C PHE A 93 -4.50 -7.89 4.17
N ASN A 94 -4.58 -8.68 3.10
CA ASN A 94 -5.30 -8.29 1.89
C ASN A 94 -6.80 -8.11 2.17
N GLU A 95 -7.39 -9.01 2.96
CA GLU A 95 -8.79 -8.93 3.40
C GLU A 95 -9.08 -7.67 4.20
N PHE A 96 -8.17 -7.29 5.10
CA PHE A 96 -8.22 -6.02 5.79
C PHE A 96 -8.06 -4.82 4.83
N PHE A 97 -7.25 -4.96 3.78
CA PHE A 97 -6.95 -3.87 2.84
C PHE A 97 -8.18 -3.47 2.02
N TYR A 98 -8.95 -4.44 1.51
CA TYR A 98 -10.21 -4.18 0.80
C TYR A 98 -11.45 -4.13 1.70
N ARG A 99 -11.27 -3.99 3.02
CA ARG A 99 -12.39 -3.98 3.99
C ARG A 99 -13.46 -2.94 3.63
N LYS A 100 -14.70 -3.28 3.95
CA LYS A 100 -15.83 -2.37 3.80
C LYS A 100 -15.84 -1.34 4.94
N LEU A 101 -16.18 -0.11 4.59
CA LEU A 101 -16.49 0.94 5.55
C LEU A 101 -18.00 0.95 5.82
N LYS A 102 -18.42 1.50 6.95
CA LYS A 102 -19.83 1.75 7.22
C LYS A 102 -20.37 2.73 6.17
N THR A 103 -21.47 2.36 5.54
CA THR A 103 -22.30 3.31 4.82
C THR A 103 -22.93 4.21 5.89
N SER A 104 -22.70 5.53 5.81
CA SER A 104 -23.24 6.52 6.76
C SER A 104 -24.71 6.31 7.09
#